data_AF-A0A512C092-F1
#
_entry.id   AF-A0A512C092-F1
#
_cell.length_a   1.000
_cell.length_b   1.000
_cell.length_c   1.000
_cell.angle_alpha   90.00
_cell.angle_beta   90.00
_cell.angle_gamma   90.00
#
_symmetry.space_group_name_H-M   'P 1'
#
loop_
_entity.id
_entity.type
_entity.pdbx_description
1 polymer ?
#
loop_
_entity_poly.entity_id
_entity_poly.type
_entity_poly.pdbx_seq_one_letter_code
_entity_poly.pdbx_strand_id
1 'polypeptide(L)'
;MDINPQWITLVFASNAMIASIAGPFVSTWIAKIEFKANVLSVNRQRWIETMRDLVANLNSQLLTTAAIRHTVEEPTGTVIARDPELFRRVENLLRTVCKIELMLNPLEEDHQQLKALMSEAVGQLRSPSPDGHIEERIDVISRDIIQASQAILKREWMRVKRGE
;
A
#
# COMPACT_ATOMS: atom_id res chain seq x y z
N MET A 1 -33.37 -37.90 -50.40
CA MET A 1 -32.04 -38.21 -49.85
C MET A 1 -32.27 -38.43 -48.37
N ASP A 2 -32.46 -39.67 -47.97
CA ASP A 2 -32.79 -40.00 -46.58
C ASP A 2 -31.50 -40.03 -45.77
N ILE A 3 -31.35 -39.10 -44.83
CA ILE A 3 -30.19 -39.07 -43.94
C ILE A 3 -30.30 -40.28 -43.02
N ASN A 4 -29.33 -41.20 -43.09
CA ASN A 4 -29.37 -42.39 -42.26
C ASN A 4 -29.25 -42.00 -40.77
N PRO A 5 -30.23 -42.41 -39.93
CA PRO A 5 -30.34 -42.00 -38.53
C PRO A 5 -29.10 -42.35 -37.67
N GLN A 6 -28.33 -43.37 -38.06
CA GLN A 6 -27.08 -43.75 -37.38
C GLN A 6 -25.99 -42.68 -37.48
N TRP A 7 -25.91 -41.97 -38.61
CA TRP A 7 -24.95 -40.86 -38.77
C TRP A 7 -25.30 -39.68 -37.87
N ILE A 8 -26.60 -39.41 -37.74
CA ILE A 8 -27.10 -38.38 -36.83
C ILE A 8 -26.71 -38.72 -35.39
N THR A 9 -26.90 -39.98 -34.96
CA THR A 9 -26.53 -40.42 -33.61
C THR A 9 -25.02 -40.34 -33.35
N LEU A 10 -24.20 -40.72 -34.34
CA LEU A 10 -22.74 -40.64 -34.23
C LEU A 10 -22.25 -39.20 -34.05
N VAL A 11 -22.79 -38.26 -34.82
CA VAL A 11 -22.45 -36.83 -34.72
C VAL A 11 -22.86 -36.27 -33.35
N PHE A 12 -24.07 -36.59 -32.88
CA PHE A 12 -24.52 -36.17 -31.55
C PHE A 12 -23.67 -36.75 -30.42
N ALA A 13 -23.35 -38.05 -30.48
CA ALA A 13 -22.50 -38.70 -29.49
C ALA A 13 -21.08 -38.10 -29.47
N SER A 14 -20.51 -37.81 -30.64
CA SER A 14 -19.19 -37.18 -30.77
C SER A 14 -19.19 -35.77 -30.21
N ASN A 15 -20.22 -34.96 -30.51
CA ASN A 15 -20.36 -33.61 -29.96
C ASN A 15 -20.53 -33.63 -28.43
N ALA A 16 -21.34 -34.56 -27.90
CA ALA A 16 -21.53 -34.71 -26.46
C ALA A 16 -20.24 -35.14 -25.75
N MET A 17 -19.44 -36.02 -26.36
CA MET A 17 -18.14 -36.44 -25.84
C MET A 17 -17.12 -35.29 -25.84
N ILE A 18 -17.07 -34.49 -26.91
CA ILE A 18 -16.18 -33.32 -26.96
C ILE A 18 -16.62 -32.29 -25.92
N ALA A 19 -17.91 -31.99 -25.81
CA ALA A 19 -18.43 -31.03 -24.85
C ALA A 19 -18.19 -31.45 -23.39
N SER A 20 -18.32 -32.74 -23.07
CA SER A 20 -18.12 -33.25 -21.71
C SER A 20 -16.65 -33.22 -21.26
N ILE A 21 -15.70 -33.21 -22.20
CA ILE A 21 -14.27 -33.08 -21.90
C ILE A 21 -13.83 -31.61 -21.98
N ALA A 22 -14.15 -30.92 -23.07
CA ALA A 22 -13.72 -29.54 -23.28
C ALA A 22 -14.34 -28.57 -22.27
N GLY A 23 -15.61 -28.78 -21.88
CA GLY A 23 -16.31 -27.93 -20.91
C GLY A 23 -15.59 -27.84 -19.56
N PRO A 24 -15.32 -28.95 -18.86
CA PRO A 24 -14.56 -28.95 -17.61
C PRO A 24 -13.14 -28.38 -17.73
N PHE A 25 -12.42 -28.66 -18.83
CA PHE A 25 -11.07 -28.12 -19.03
C PHE A 25 -11.06 -26.60 -19.21
N VAL A 26 -11.95 -26.07 -20.05
CA VAL A 26 -12.07 -24.61 -20.26
C VAL A 26 -12.56 -23.93 -18.98
N SER A 27 -13.57 -24.50 -18.31
CA SER A 27 -14.11 -23.97 -17.06
C SER A 27 -13.04 -23.88 -15.95
N THR A 28 -12.26 -24.94 -15.75
CA THR A 28 -11.18 -24.94 -14.74
C THR A 28 -10.04 -23.99 -15.10
N TRP A 29 -9.76 -23.77 -16.38
CA TRP A 29 -8.76 -22.81 -16.82
C TRP A 29 -9.21 -21.37 -16.57
N ILE A 30 -10.44 -21.02 -16.95
CA ILE A 30 -11.04 -19.70 -16.69
C ILE A 30 -11.11 -19.44 -15.19
N ALA A 31 -11.59 -20.40 -14.39
CA ALA A 31 -11.68 -20.26 -12.94
C ALA A 31 -10.32 -20.00 -12.29
N LYS A 32 -9.24 -20.61 -12.79
CA LYS A 32 -7.87 -20.34 -12.29
C LYS A 32 -7.40 -18.93 -12.63
N ILE A 33 -7.72 -18.42 -13.82
CA ILE A 33 -7.35 -17.06 -14.23
C ILE A 33 -8.13 -16.04 -13.39
N GLU A 34 -9.44 -16.23 -13.27
CA GLU A 34 -10.33 -15.36 -12.49
C GLU A 34 -9.95 -15.36 -11.01
N PHE A 35 -9.69 -16.52 -10.42
CA PHE A 35 -9.26 -16.63 -9.03
C PHE A 35 -7.95 -15.88 -8.79
N LYS A 36 -6.95 -16.05 -9.65
CA LYS A 36 -5.66 -15.34 -9.52
C LYS A 36 -5.85 -13.83 -9.62
N ALA A 37 -6.59 -13.35 -10.63
CA ALA A 37 -6.85 -11.93 -10.82
C ALA A 37 -7.63 -11.33 -9.62
N ASN A 38 -8.65 -12.04 -9.13
CA ASN A 38 -9.45 -11.59 -8.00
C ASN A 38 -8.63 -11.53 -6.70
N VAL A 39 -7.87 -12.59 -6.38
CA VAL A 39 -7.04 -12.63 -5.16
C VAL A 39 -5.95 -11.55 -5.20
N LEU A 40 -5.31 -11.33 -6.35
CA LEU A 40 -4.30 -10.28 -6.50
C LEU A 40 -4.91 -8.88 -6.36
N SER A 41 -6.03 -8.62 -7.04
CA SER A 41 -6.74 -7.35 -6.99
C SER A 41 -7.21 -7.02 -5.57
N VAL A 42 -7.81 -7.99 -4.85
CA VAL A 42 -8.26 -7.80 -3.45
C VAL A 42 -7.09 -7.55 -2.51
N ASN A 43 -5.99 -8.29 -2.65
CA ASN A 43 -4.80 -8.07 -1.82
C ASN A 43 -4.18 -6.69 -2.09
N ARG A 44 -4.13 -6.25 -3.35
CA ARG A 44 -3.63 -4.93 -3.74
C ARG A 44 -4.54 -3.81 -3.24
N GLN A 45 -5.86 -3.98 -3.31
CA GLN A 45 -6.82 -3.04 -2.71
C GLN A 45 -6.60 -2.90 -1.20
N ARG A 46 -6.47 -4.02 -0.47
CA ARG A 46 -6.15 -4.00 0.95
C ARG A 46 -4.81 -3.31 1.24
N TRP A 47 -3.80 -3.54 0.42
CA TRP A 47 -2.52 -2.85 0.53
C TRP A 47 -2.70 -1.33 0.34
N ILE A 48 -3.45 -0.90 -0.68
CA ILE A 48 -3.74 0.52 -0.95
C ILE A 48 -4.46 1.18 0.24
N GLU A 49 -5.49 0.53 0.78
CA GLU A 49 -6.25 1.02 1.93
C GLU A 49 -5.36 1.16 3.16
N THR A 50 -4.59 0.10 3.47
CA THR A 50 -3.66 0.11 4.60
C THR A 50 -2.60 1.19 4.45
N MET A 51 -2.04 1.38 3.25
CA MET A 51 -1.06 2.44 2.99
C MET A 51 -1.65 3.83 3.17
N ARG A 52 -2.89 4.07 2.72
CA ARG A 52 -3.58 5.36 2.93
C ARG A 52 -3.73 5.67 4.41
N ASP A 53 -4.20 4.70 5.19
CA ASP A 53 -4.40 4.86 6.63
C ASP A 53 -3.07 5.09 7.35
N LEU A 54 -2.02 4.35 7.00
CA LEU A 54 -0.70 4.54 7.59
C LEU A 54 -0.09 5.91 7.25
N VAL A 55 -0.19 6.36 6.01
CA VAL A 55 0.32 7.68 5.59
C VAL A 55 -0.45 8.81 6.26
N ALA A 56 -1.78 8.71 6.38
CA ALA A 56 -2.58 9.69 7.11
C ALA A 56 -2.20 9.76 8.59
N ASN A 57 -2.04 8.59 9.23
CA ASN A 57 -1.58 8.51 10.61
C ASN A 57 -0.18 9.09 10.80
N LEU A 58 0.76 8.79 9.89
CA LEU A 58 2.11 9.33 9.94
C LEU A 58 2.09 10.86 9.89
N ASN A 59 1.37 11.45 8.93
CA ASN A 59 1.31 12.92 8.80
C ASN A 59 0.69 13.58 10.03
N SER A 60 -0.39 13.02 10.59
CA SER A 60 -0.97 13.50 11.83
C SER A 60 0.02 13.44 13.00
N GLN A 61 0.76 12.33 13.13
CA GLN A 61 1.76 12.15 14.17
C GLN A 61 2.95 13.10 14.01
N LEU A 62 3.43 13.31 12.78
CA LEU A 62 4.52 14.24 12.45
C LEU A 62 4.17 15.67 12.84
N LEU A 63 3.03 16.17 12.36
CA LEU A 63 2.58 17.55 12.64
C LEU A 63 2.36 17.77 14.14
N THR A 64 1.70 16.83 14.82
CA THR A 64 1.47 16.93 16.27
C THR A 64 2.77 16.92 17.06
N THR A 65 3.72 16.06 16.66
CA THR A 65 5.02 15.95 17.34
C THR A 65 5.89 17.18 17.08
N ALA A 66 5.82 17.77 15.87
CA ALA A 66 6.51 19.01 15.55
C ALA A 66 6.00 20.19 16.40
N ALA A 67 4.67 20.32 16.56
CA ALA A 67 4.06 21.34 17.40
C ALA A 67 4.49 21.21 18.88
N ILE A 68 4.52 19.98 19.41
CA ILE A 68 5.01 19.72 20.77
C ILE A 68 6.51 19.99 20.87
N ARG A 69 7.29 19.64 19.84
CA ARG A 69 8.74 19.85 19.84
C ARG A 69 9.11 21.33 19.84
N HIS A 70 8.33 22.17 19.16
CA HIS A 70 8.52 23.62 19.14
C HIS A 70 8.34 24.26 20.54
N THR A 71 7.53 23.67 21.43
CA THR A 71 7.28 24.22 22.77
C THR A 71 8.28 23.73 23.84
N VAL A 72 9.20 22.83 23.47
CA VAL A 72 10.09 22.17 24.42
C VAL A 72 11.55 22.53 24.13
N GLU A 73 12.15 23.32 25.01
CA GLU A 73 13.57 23.70 24.94
C GLU A 73 14.54 22.58 25.36
N GLU A 74 14.05 21.60 26.14
CA GLU A 74 14.87 20.47 26.59
C GLU A 74 15.23 19.46 25.45
N PRO A 75 16.36 18.73 25.57
CA PRO A 75 16.68 17.63 24.66
C PRO A 75 15.54 16.62 24.55
N THR A 76 15.20 16.17 23.33
CA THR A 76 14.00 15.32 23.11
C THR A 76 14.01 14.06 23.96
N GLY A 77 15.19 13.45 24.11
CA GLY A 77 15.35 12.21 24.87
C GLY A 77 15.03 12.34 26.35
N THR A 78 15.30 13.49 26.98
CA THR A 78 15.03 13.68 28.42
C THR A 78 13.55 13.92 28.69
N VAL A 79 12.87 14.64 27.81
CA VAL A 79 11.42 14.90 27.93
C VAL A 79 10.62 13.63 27.63
N ILE A 80 10.98 12.90 26.58
CA ILE A 80 10.35 11.62 26.23
C ILE A 80 10.49 10.61 27.39
N ALA A 81 11.66 10.54 28.04
CA ALA A 81 11.87 9.58 29.13
C ALA A 81 11.05 9.88 30.40
N ARG A 82 10.61 11.14 30.58
CA ARG A 82 9.85 11.59 31.76
C ARG A 82 8.35 11.52 31.57
N ASP A 83 7.87 11.52 30.34
CA ASP A 83 6.44 11.50 30.00
C ASP A 83 6.08 10.19 29.27
N PRO A 84 5.39 9.24 29.95
CA PRO A 84 4.96 7.98 29.36
C PRO A 84 4.05 8.13 28.13
N GLU A 85 3.25 9.19 28.07
CA GLU A 85 2.34 9.43 26.95
C GLU A 85 3.10 9.97 25.73
N LEU A 86 4.08 10.84 25.92
CA LEU A 86 4.99 11.26 24.84
C LEU A 86 5.83 10.09 24.34
N PHE A 87 6.34 9.25 25.24
CA PHE A 87 7.04 8.02 24.86
C PHE A 87 6.17 7.14 23.95
N ARG A 88 4.93 6.88 24.36
CA ARG A 88 3.97 6.09 23.57
C ARG A 88 3.68 6.73 22.20
N ARG A 89 3.62 8.06 22.11
CA ARG A 89 3.41 8.78 20.84
C ARG A 89 4.60 8.62 19.90
N VAL A 90 5.82 8.77 20.40
CA VAL A 90 7.04 8.58 19.62
C VAL A 90 7.20 7.12 19.19
N GLU A 91 6.92 6.17 20.08
CA GLU A 91 6.92 4.74 19.74
C GLU A 91 5.93 4.44 18.61
N ASN A 92 4.71 4.97 18.70
CA ASN A 92 3.69 4.79 17.67
C ASN A 92 4.10 5.44 16.34
N LEU A 93 4.72 6.62 16.36
CA LEU A 93 5.25 7.27 15.15
C LEU A 93 6.31 6.39 14.47
N LEU A 94 7.29 5.90 15.23
CA LEU A 94 8.33 5.02 14.70
C LEU A 94 7.74 3.70 14.19
N ARG A 95 6.74 3.15 14.88
CA ARG A 95 6.02 1.97 14.44
C ARG A 95 5.29 2.20 13.11
N THR A 96 4.64 3.35 12.93
CA THR A 96 3.99 3.72 11.67
C THR A 96 5.02 3.83 10.54
N VAL A 97 6.15 4.50 10.78
CA VAL A 97 7.27 4.59 9.81
C VAL A 97 7.75 3.20 9.39
N CYS A 98 8.07 2.34 10.35
CA CYS A 98 8.53 0.97 10.06
C CYS A 98 7.50 0.17 9.26
N LYS A 99 6.21 0.28 9.59
CA LYS A 99 5.14 -0.40 8.84
C LYS A 99 5.09 0.07 7.39
N ILE A 100 5.16 1.38 7.16
CA ILE A 100 5.19 1.92 5.80
C ILE A 100 6.43 1.41 5.07
N GLU A 101 7.63 1.50 5.67
CA GLU A 101 8.86 1.02 5.04
C GLU A 101 8.81 -0.46 4.62
N LEU A 102 8.22 -1.33 5.45
CA LEU A 102 8.03 -2.75 5.13
C LEU A 102 7.05 -2.99 3.98
N MET A 103 6.17 -2.03 3.70
CA MET A 103 5.21 -2.07 2.59
C MET A 103 5.76 -1.45 1.31
N LEU A 104 6.89 -0.72 1.38
CA LEU A 104 7.51 -0.09 0.22
C LEU A 104 8.34 -1.09 -0.59
N ASN A 105 8.34 -0.91 -1.91
CA ASN A 105 9.18 -1.67 -2.82
C ASN A 105 10.55 -0.98 -2.97
N PRO A 106 11.67 -1.59 -2.54
CA PRO A 106 12.99 -0.95 -2.62
C PRO A 106 13.50 -0.79 -4.05
N LEU A 107 12.88 -1.42 -5.05
CA LEU A 107 13.29 -1.35 -6.46
C LEU A 107 12.62 -0.21 -7.23
N GLU A 108 11.57 0.40 -6.67
CA GLU A 108 10.82 1.48 -7.32
C GLU A 108 11.30 2.85 -6.77
N GLU A 109 11.66 3.77 -7.67
CA GLU A 109 12.28 5.06 -7.31
C GLU A 109 11.36 5.94 -6.45
N ASP A 110 10.07 5.99 -6.74
CA ASP A 110 9.09 6.76 -5.98
C ASP A 110 8.90 6.23 -4.54
N HIS A 111 9.06 4.91 -4.34
CA HIS A 111 9.10 4.32 -3.01
C HIS A 111 10.37 4.72 -2.24
N GLN A 112 11.52 4.76 -2.92
CA GLN A 112 12.76 5.25 -2.32
C GLN A 112 12.65 6.73 -1.93
N GLN A 113 12.03 7.56 -2.78
CA GLN A 113 11.77 8.96 -2.48
C GLN A 113 10.88 9.13 -1.24
N LEU A 114 9.77 8.37 -1.15
CA LEU A 114 8.91 8.39 0.03
C LEU A 114 9.67 7.99 1.31
N LYS A 115 10.51 6.95 1.23
CA LYS A 115 11.36 6.54 2.35
C LYS A 115 12.34 7.63 2.78
N ALA A 116 12.95 8.32 1.83
CA ALA A 116 13.88 9.42 2.11
C ALA A 116 13.18 10.57 2.84
N LEU A 117 12.00 10.99 2.36
CA LEU A 117 11.19 12.03 3.01
C LEU A 117 10.79 11.65 4.44
N MET A 118 10.36 10.40 4.65
CA MET A 118 10.04 9.90 5.99
C MET A 118 11.26 9.92 6.92
N SER A 119 12.42 9.51 6.41
CA SER A 119 13.68 9.51 7.17
C SER A 119 14.10 10.93 7.53
N GLU A 120 13.95 11.88 6.60
CA GLU A 120 14.21 13.29 6.84
C GLU A 120 13.29 13.86 7.93
N ALA A 121 11.98 13.59 7.85
CA ALA A 121 11.01 14.04 8.85
C ALA A 121 11.37 13.53 10.26
N VAL A 122 11.69 12.25 10.40
CA VAL A 122 12.13 11.66 11.67
C VAL A 122 13.45 12.27 12.14
N GLY A 123 14.38 12.55 11.22
CA GLY A 123 15.64 13.23 11.50
C GLY A 123 15.43 14.61 12.09
N GLN A 124 14.53 15.42 11.50
CA GLN A 124 14.21 16.76 12.00
C GLN A 124 13.58 16.74 13.39
N LEU A 125 12.73 15.76 13.69
CA LEU A 125 12.14 15.61 15.02
C LEU A 125 13.16 15.22 16.09
N ARG A 126 14.14 14.37 15.73
CA ARG A 126 15.20 13.91 16.66
C ARG A 126 16.26 14.98 16.89
N SER A 127 16.66 15.68 15.84
CA SER A 127 17.74 16.66 15.86
C SER A 127 17.30 17.88 15.05
N PRO A 128 16.51 18.78 15.68
CA PRO A 128 16.03 19.98 15.01
C PRO A 128 17.19 20.86 14.56
N SER A 129 17.03 21.54 13.41
CA SER A 129 17.97 22.58 13.01
C SER A 129 18.00 23.70 14.07
N PRO A 130 19.14 24.35 14.31
CA PRO A 130 19.25 25.49 15.23
C PRO A 130 18.32 26.67 14.88
N ASP A 131 17.85 26.73 13.64
CA ASP A 131 17.08 27.84 13.09
C ASP A 131 15.65 27.96 13.64
N GLY A 132 15.19 27.02 14.47
CA GLY A 132 13.90 27.10 15.19
C GLY A 132 12.63 26.82 14.34
N HIS A 133 12.74 26.78 13.01
CA HIS A 133 11.63 26.56 12.07
C HIS A 133 11.20 25.09 11.92
N ILE A 134 11.11 24.32 13.01
CA ILE A 134 10.80 22.88 12.92
C ILE A 134 9.39 22.60 12.38
N GLU A 135 8.39 23.38 12.81
CA GLU A 135 6.99 23.18 12.42
C GLU A 135 6.79 23.41 10.92
N GLU A 136 7.28 24.54 10.40
CA GLU A 136 7.21 24.89 8.98
C GLU A 136 7.91 23.84 8.10
N ARG A 137 9.07 23.34 8.53
CA ARG A 137 9.80 22.31 7.79
C ARG A 137 9.08 20.97 7.78
N ILE A 138 8.54 20.54 8.92
CA ILE A 138 7.74 19.31 8.98
C ILE A 138 6.45 19.45 8.16
N ASP A 139 5.84 20.63 8.13
CA ASP A 139 4.67 20.90 7.29
C ASP A 139 4.98 20.79 5.79
N VAL A 140 6.13 21.29 5.34
CA VAL A 140 6.62 21.08 3.97
C VAL A 140 6.86 19.59 3.69
N ILE A 141 7.64 18.90 4.54
CA ILE A 141 7.94 17.48 4.33
C ILE A 141 6.67 16.61 4.36
N SER A 142 5.70 16.95 5.22
CA SER A 142 4.39 16.28 5.30
C SER A 142 3.62 16.38 3.99
N ARG A 143 3.60 17.57 3.36
CA ARG A 143 3.01 17.73 2.02
C ARG A 143 3.72 16.89 0.96
N ASP A 144 5.04 16.85 0.99
CA ASP A 144 5.84 16.07 0.04
C ASP A 144 5.61 14.56 0.22
N ILE A 145 5.49 14.08 1.47
CA ILE A 145 5.10 12.70 1.80
C ILE A 145 3.72 12.37 1.21
N ILE A 146 2.74 13.28 1.35
CA ILE A 146 1.41 13.10 0.75
C ILE A 146 1.52 13.00 -0.78
N GLN A 147 2.27 13.90 -1.41
CA GLN A 147 2.41 13.92 -2.87
C GLN A 147 3.08 12.65 -3.39
N ALA A 148 4.19 12.21 -2.78
CA ALA A 148 4.86 10.96 -3.13
C ALA A 148 3.95 9.74 -2.93
N SER A 149 3.24 9.70 -1.79
CA SER A 149 2.29 8.62 -1.49
C SER A 149 1.13 8.57 -2.50
N GLN A 150 0.60 9.73 -2.90
CA GLN A 150 -0.46 9.80 -3.91
C GLN A 150 0.00 9.27 -5.28
N ALA A 151 1.24 9.55 -5.68
CA ALA A 151 1.79 9.03 -6.94
C ALA A 151 1.84 7.50 -6.93
N ILE A 152 2.39 6.91 -5.87
CA ILE A 152 2.44 5.46 -5.64
C ILE A 152 1.02 4.87 -5.66
N LEU A 153 0.11 5.42 -4.84
CA LEU A 153 -1.25 4.91 -4.71
C LEU A 153 -2.06 5.00 -6.01
N LYS A 154 -1.86 6.05 -6.81
CA LYS A 154 -2.50 6.19 -8.14
C LYS A 154 -1.98 5.14 -9.11
N ARG A 155 -0.67 4.89 -9.12
CA ARG A 155 -0.08 3.83 -9.96
C ARG A 155 -0.64 2.46 -9.59
N GLU A 156 -0.67 2.14 -8.30
CA GLU A 156 -1.20 0.87 -7.80
C GLU A 156 -2.69 0.72 -8.09
N TRP A 157 -3.47 1.79 -7.95
CA TRP A 157 -4.88 1.77 -8.31
C TRP A 157 -5.11 1.52 -9.80
N MET A 158 -4.26 2.03 -10.68
CA MET A 158 -4.32 1.72 -12.10
C MET A 158 -3.97 0.24 -12.38
N ARG A 159 -3.04 -0.36 -11.62
CA ARG A 159 -2.75 -1.81 -11.69
C ARG A 159 -3.99 -2.63 -11.27
N VAL A 160 -4.64 -2.28 -10.15
CA VAL A 160 -5.92 -2.90 -9.72
C VAL A 160 -6.97 -2.85 -10.83
N LYS A 161 -7.15 -1.70 -11.48
CA LYS A 161 -8.13 -1.52 -12.56
C LYS A 161 -7.87 -2.40 -13.78
N ARG A 162 -6.61 -2.74 -14.04
CA ARG A 162 -6.22 -3.66 -15.13
C ARG A 162 -6.37 -5.13 -14.73
N GLY A 163 -6.66 -5.42 -13.47
CA GLY A 163 -6.71 -6.79 -12.94
C GLY A 163 -5.32 -7.37 -12.63
N GLU A 164 -4.32 -6.50 -12.45
CA GLU A 164 -2.94 -6.85 -12.06
C GLU A 164 -2.75 -6.92 -10.54
#